data_AF-A0A2E9BAQ0-F1
#
_entry.id   AF-A0A2E9BAQ0-F1
#
_cell.length_a   1.000
_cell.length_b   1.000
_cell.length_c   1.000
_cell.angle_alpha   90.00
_cell.angle_beta   90.00
_cell.angle_gamma   90.00
#
_symmetry.space_group_name_H-M   'P 1'
#
loop_
_entity.id
_entity.type
_entity.pdbx_description
1 polymer ?
#
loop_
_entity_poly.entity_id
_entity_poly.type
_entity_poly.pdbx_seq_one_letter_code
_entity_poly.pdbx_strand_id
1 'polypeptide(L)'
;MSILFSAMTWLAPLGLLLIWQWSIWREKHPEVQFSDWLRADPYIAGLIIAQAIIIILPLGLWLILASFFIISIIFLIKDEQQRKEWMQRKFIRSLALIFLISMHLISGFVPVSEPTGENVWGTPLIEESENSPAWPASEQYVWLLNDGTIIVETHFNTPGVLNPLLSSWGAKEYSQVSGAKESRFEEAASLLDDWAGPNAFTLESIHDGVVHDYDGEKLLYTHDEVMLDLLGMHPSGEMITVWKPTWGGEMHLLSVIKVGSDPFVGNPGAQKYVVDWLSNE
;
A
#
# COMPACT_ATOMS: atom_id res chain seq x y z
N MET A 1 -10.60 9.09 4.42
CA MET A 1 -11.25 9.48 3.12
C MET A 1 -12.54 8.68 2.87
N SER A 2 -13.58 9.20 2.18
CA SER A 2 -14.80 8.40 1.94
C SER A 2 -14.59 7.33 0.85
N ILE A 3 -15.12 6.11 1.06
CA ILE A 3 -15.04 5.00 0.10
C ILE A 3 -15.51 5.41 -1.30
N LEU A 4 -16.54 6.27 -1.38
CA LEU A 4 -17.07 6.78 -2.63
C LEU A 4 -16.04 7.65 -3.38
N PHE A 5 -15.35 8.53 -2.67
CA PHE A 5 -14.32 9.38 -3.26
C PHE A 5 -13.14 8.56 -3.78
N SER A 6 -12.68 7.59 -2.99
CA SER A 6 -11.69 6.62 -3.45
C SER A 6 -12.21 5.93 -4.71
N ALA A 7 -13.36 5.26 -4.65
CA ALA A 7 -13.92 4.53 -5.79
C ALA A 7 -14.06 5.40 -7.06
N MET A 8 -14.49 6.65 -6.93
CA MET A 8 -14.57 7.59 -8.06
C MET A 8 -13.19 7.91 -8.64
N THR A 9 -12.19 8.11 -7.80
CA THR A 9 -10.80 8.35 -8.22
C THR A 9 -10.24 7.14 -8.97
N TRP A 10 -10.59 5.93 -8.55
CA TRP A 10 -10.16 4.67 -9.18
C TRP A 10 -10.97 4.28 -10.42
N LEU A 11 -12.23 4.71 -10.55
CA LEU A 11 -13.11 4.44 -11.70
C LEU A 11 -13.04 5.53 -12.79
N ALA A 12 -12.63 6.75 -12.47
CA ALA A 12 -12.42 7.81 -13.46
C ALA A 12 -11.51 7.38 -14.64
N PRO A 13 -10.41 6.63 -14.43
CA PRO A 13 -9.58 6.11 -15.51
C PRO A 13 -10.33 5.16 -16.44
N LEU A 14 -11.23 4.35 -15.90
CA LEU A 14 -12.08 3.45 -16.69
C LEU A 14 -12.97 4.27 -17.63
N GLY A 15 -13.63 5.29 -17.09
CA GLY A 15 -14.49 6.20 -17.86
C GLY A 15 -13.71 6.89 -18.99
N LEU A 16 -12.52 7.41 -18.69
CA LEU A 16 -11.68 8.09 -19.67
C LEU A 16 -11.19 7.14 -20.79
N LEU A 17 -10.71 5.95 -20.44
CA LEU A 17 -10.30 4.93 -21.40
C LEU A 17 -11.45 4.52 -22.31
N LEU A 18 -12.62 4.25 -21.72
CA LEU A 18 -13.83 3.90 -22.46
C LEU A 18 -14.22 5.01 -23.44
N ILE A 19 -14.30 6.26 -22.98
CA ILE A 19 -14.70 7.41 -23.80
C ILE A 19 -13.71 7.63 -24.93
N TRP A 20 -12.40 7.64 -24.62
CA TRP A 20 -11.35 7.88 -25.60
C TRP A 20 -11.34 6.83 -26.69
N GLN A 21 -11.34 5.54 -26.33
CA GLN A 21 -11.26 4.46 -27.30
C GLN A 21 -12.56 4.31 -28.11
N TRP A 22 -13.72 4.52 -27.47
CA TRP A 22 -15.00 4.56 -28.16
C TRP A 22 -15.07 5.73 -29.16
N SER A 23 -14.58 6.91 -28.77
CA SER A 23 -14.55 8.09 -29.65
C SER A 23 -13.74 7.82 -30.91
N ILE A 24 -12.54 7.25 -30.78
CA ILE A 24 -11.69 6.88 -31.92
C ILE A 24 -12.38 5.84 -32.82
N TRP A 25 -13.07 4.87 -32.21
CA TRP A 25 -13.75 3.83 -32.98
C TRP A 25 -14.95 4.38 -33.74
N ARG A 26 -15.80 5.17 -33.09
CA ARG A 26 -16.96 5.80 -33.71
C ARG A 26 -16.57 6.71 -34.87
N GLU A 27 -15.43 7.41 -34.79
CA GLU A 27 -14.92 8.24 -35.88
C GLU A 27 -14.63 7.41 -37.14
N LYS A 28 -14.11 6.19 -36.98
CA LYS A 28 -13.80 5.28 -38.09
C LYS A 28 -14.98 4.44 -38.57
N HIS A 29 -15.93 4.18 -37.68
CA HIS A 29 -17.07 3.28 -37.90
C HIS A 29 -18.36 3.88 -37.30
N PRO A 30 -18.90 4.96 -37.90
CA PRO A 30 -20.05 5.70 -37.36
C PRO A 30 -21.34 4.88 -37.31
N GLU A 31 -21.46 3.85 -38.15
CA GLU A 31 -22.60 2.94 -38.25
C GLU A 31 -22.62 1.83 -37.19
N VAL A 32 -21.52 1.62 -36.46
CA VAL A 32 -21.35 0.47 -35.56
C VAL A 32 -21.82 0.79 -34.14
N GLN A 33 -22.54 -0.12 -33.50
CA GLN A 33 -23.02 0.06 -32.13
C GLN A 33 -21.92 -0.18 -31.09
N PHE A 34 -22.09 0.36 -29.88
CA PHE A 34 -21.13 0.21 -28.78
C PHE A 34 -20.89 -1.26 -28.40
N SER A 35 -21.93 -2.10 -28.43
CA SER A 35 -21.81 -3.54 -28.16
C SER A 35 -20.89 -4.27 -29.12
N ASP A 36 -20.86 -3.83 -30.38
CA ASP A 36 -20.03 -4.45 -31.41
C ASP A 36 -18.57 -4.05 -31.25
N TRP A 37 -18.31 -2.80 -30.82
CA TRP A 37 -16.97 -2.36 -30.43
C TRP A 37 -16.43 -3.16 -29.23
N LEU A 38 -17.24 -3.35 -28.19
CA LEU A 38 -16.81 -4.11 -27.01
C LEU A 38 -16.48 -5.58 -27.36
N ARG A 39 -17.23 -6.16 -28.30
CA ARG A 39 -16.95 -7.51 -28.85
C ARG A 39 -15.75 -7.54 -29.79
N ALA A 40 -15.42 -6.41 -30.42
CA ALA A 40 -14.34 -6.34 -31.39
C ALA A 40 -12.96 -6.54 -30.75
N ASP A 41 -12.76 -6.20 -29.47
CA ASP A 41 -11.51 -6.46 -28.74
C ASP A 41 -11.75 -7.09 -27.35
N PRO A 42 -11.76 -8.43 -27.24
CA PRO A 42 -12.01 -9.11 -25.97
C PRO A 42 -10.96 -8.80 -24.89
N TYR A 43 -9.74 -8.37 -25.26
CA TYR A 43 -8.72 -7.99 -24.26
C TYR A 43 -9.09 -6.72 -23.53
N ILE A 44 -9.50 -5.71 -24.29
CA ILE A 44 -9.91 -4.43 -23.74
C ILE A 44 -11.19 -4.60 -22.91
N ALA A 45 -12.15 -5.37 -23.44
CA ALA A 45 -13.35 -5.72 -22.68
C ALA A 45 -13.01 -6.44 -21.36
N GLY A 46 -12.06 -7.38 -21.40
CA GLY A 46 -11.56 -8.06 -20.20
C GLY A 46 -10.92 -7.11 -19.19
N LEU A 47 -10.08 -6.17 -19.63
CA LEU A 47 -9.48 -5.14 -18.76
C LEU A 47 -10.54 -4.23 -18.14
N ILE A 48 -11.54 -3.80 -18.91
CA ILE A 48 -12.68 -3.00 -18.43
C ILE A 48 -13.43 -3.74 -17.32
N ILE A 49 -13.75 -5.03 -17.56
CA ILE A 49 -14.46 -5.85 -16.58
C ILE A 49 -13.61 -6.04 -15.33
N ALA A 50 -12.31 -6.35 -15.48
CA ALA A 50 -11.39 -6.53 -14.38
C ALA A 50 -11.28 -5.26 -13.51
N GLN A 51 -11.22 -4.09 -14.16
CA GLN A 51 -11.20 -2.81 -13.45
C GLN A 51 -12.55 -2.49 -12.78
N ALA A 52 -13.68 -2.85 -13.40
CA ALA A 52 -15.00 -2.68 -12.77
C ALA A 52 -15.16 -3.49 -11.47
N ILE A 53 -14.42 -4.61 -11.34
CA ILE A 53 -14.42 -5.44 -10.14
C ILE A 53 -13.21 -5.19 -9.23
N ILE A 54 -12.38 -4.16 -9.48
CA ILE A 54 -11.14 -3.91 -8.72
C ILE A 54 -11.38 -3.78 -7.21
N ILE A 55 -12.54 -3.27 -6.79
CA ILE A 55 -12.89 -3.10 -5.37
C ILE A 55 -13.02 -4.43 -4.61
N ILE A 56 -13.36 -5.53 -5.30
CA ILE A 56 -13.48 -6.86 -4.69
C ILE A 56 -12.22 -7.71 -4.88
N LEU A 57 -11.27 -7.26 -5.70
CA LEU A 57 -10.06 -8.03 -6.00
C LEU A 57 -9.00 -7.80 -4.93
N PRO A 58 -8.49 -8.87 -4.27
CA PRO A 58 -7.36 -8.74 -3.36
C PRO A 58 -6.13 -8.28 -4.16
N LEU A 59 -5.32 -7.38 -3.57
CA LEU A 59 -4.20 -6.70 -4.25
C LEU A 59 -4.59 -5.85 -5.49
N GLY A 60 -5.89 -5.69 -5.77
CA GLY A 60 -6.45 -4.82 -6.81
C GLY A 60 -5.75 -4.91 -8.16
N LEU A 61 -5.25 -3.77 -8.66
CA LEU A 61 -4.60 -3.61 -9.95
C LEU A 61 -3.43 -4.58 -10.16
N TRP A 62 -2.64 -4.83 -9.12
CA TRP A 62 -1.45 -5.68 -9.24
C TRP A 62 -1.82 -7.11 -9.61
N LEU A 63 -2.92 -7.63 -9.03
CA LEU A 63 -3.45 -8.93 -9.40
C LEU A 63 -4.06 -8.93 -10.81
N ILE A 64 -4.74 -7.84 -11.21
CA ILE A 64 -5.25 -7.67 -12.57
C ILE A 64 -4.11 -7.74 -13.59
N LEU A 65 -3.04 -6.98 -13.37
CA LEU A 65 -1.89 -6.91 -14.28
C LEU A 65 -1.16 -8.26 -14.36
N ALA A 66 -0.90 -8.90 -13.21
CA ALA A 66 -0.25 -10.21 -13.17
C ALA A 66 -1.09 -11.27 -13.90
N SER A 67 -2.39 -11.32 -13.62
CA SER A 67 -3.32 -12.27 -14.26
C SER A 67 -3.42 -12.00 -15.76
N PHE A 68 -3.56 -10.73 -16.16
CA PHE A 68 -3.62 -10.32 -17.56
C PHE A 68 -2.36 -10.72 -18.31
N PHE A 69 -1.19 -10.51 -17.71
CA PHE A 69 0.10 -10.88 -18.30
C PHE A 69 0.21 -12.40 -18.51
N ILE A 70 -0.09 -13.19 -17.48
CA ILE A 70 -0.03 -14.66 -17.54
C ILE A 70 -1.00 -15.21 -18.59
N ILE A 71 -2.26 -14.76 -18.55
CA ILE A 71 -3.29 -15.19 -19.49
C ILE A 71 -2.90 -14.81 -20.93
N SER A 72 -2.38 -13.60 -21.13
CA SER A 72 -1.94 -13.13 -22.45
C SER A 72 -0.81 -14.01 -23.01
N ILE A 73 0.17 -14.39 -22.19
CA ILE A 73 1.25 -15.31 -22.61
C ILE A 73 0.68 -16.67 -23.01
N ILE A 74 -0.22 -17.24 -22.20
CA ILE A 74 -0.81 -18.55 -22.48
C ILE A 74 -1.54 -18.54 -23.83
N PHE A 75 -2.36 -17.52 -24.09
CA PHE A 75 -3.06 -17.39 -25.37
C PHE A 75 -2.11 -17.14 -26.54
N LEU A 76 -1.08 -16.32 -26.34
CA LEU A 76 -0.07 -16.05 -27.37
C LEU A 76 0.68 -17.31 -27.78
N ILE A 77 0.93 -18.25 -26.85
CA ILE A 77 1.56 -19.54 -27.15
C ILE A 77 0.60 -20.47 -27.89
N LYS A 78 -0.66 -20.57 -27.44
CA LYS A 78 -1.61 -21.58 -27.92
C LYS A 78 -2.31 -21.22 -29.23
N ASP A 79 -2.57 -19.95 -29.49
CA ASP A 79 -3.45 -19.53 -30.60
C ASP A 79 -2.73 -18.59 -31.58
N GLU A 80 -2.66 -19.02 -32.85
CA GLU A 80 -2.06 -18.24 -33.93
C GLU A 80 -2.90 -17.01 -34.31
N GLN A 81 -4.22 -17.11 -34.18
CA GLN A 81 -5.12 -15.98 -34.45
C GLN A 81 -4.86 -14.86 -33.44
N GLN A 82 -4.70 -15.21 -32.15
CA GLN A 82 -4.38 -14.25 -31.10
C GLN A 82 -3.04 -13.56 -31.33
N ARG A 83 -2.02 -14.28 -31.82
CA ARG A 83 -0.73 -13.67 -32.22
C ARG A 83 -0.91 -12.61 -33.31
N LYS A 84 -1.70 -12.91 -34.34
CA LYS A 84 -1.97 -11.98 -35.45
C LYS A 84 -2.72 -10.75 -34.95
N GLU A 85 -3.77 -10.93 -34.16
CA GLU A 85 -4.56 -9.84 -33.59
C GLU A 85 -3.73 -8.95 -32.65
N TRP A 86 -2.88 -9.56 -31.82
CA TRP A 86 -1.96 -8.82 -30.96
C TRP A 86 -1.04 -7.92 -31.78
N MET A 87 -0.46 -8.43 -32.87
CA MET A 87 0.41 -7.63 -33.74
C MET A 87 -0.33 -6.49 -34.45
N GLN A 88 -1.59 -6.68 -34.82
CA GLN A 88 -2.43 -5.65 -35.43
C GLN A 88 -2.84 -4.56 -34.44
N ARG A 89 -3.03 -4.90 -33.16
CA ARG A 89 -3.63 -4.00 -32.16
C ARG A 89 -2.71 -3.61 -31.01
N LYS A 90 -1.43 -4.01 -31.06
CA LYS A 90 -0.44 -3.76 -30.00
C LYS A 90 -0.41 -2.30 -29.55
N PHE A 91 -0.51 -1.35 -30.47
CA PHE A 91 -0.45 0.08 -30.12
C PHE A 91 -1.60 0.50 -29.21
N ILE A 92 -2.85 0.16 -29.59
CA ILE A 92 -4.04 0.53 -28.81
C ILE A 92 -4.05 -0.18 -27.45
N ARG A 93 -3.67 -1.47 -27.43
CA ARG A 93 -3.60 -2.27 -26.19
C ARG A 93 -2.52 -1.77 -25.24
N SER A 94 -1.32 -1.47 -25.75
CA SER A 94 -0.24 -0.88 -24.96
C SER A 94 -0.63 0.48 -24.39
N LEU A 95 -1.27 1.32 -25.20
CA LEU A 95 -1.71 2.64 -24.75
C LEU A 95 -2.78 2.53 -23.65
N ALA A 96 -3.72 1.60 -23.77
CA ALA A 96 -4.70 1.32 -22.73
C ALA A 96 -4.04 0.88 -21.41
N LEU A 97 -3.03 0.00 -21.47
CA LEU A 97 -2.28 -0.43 -20.28
C LEU A 97 -1.47 0.71 -19.66
N ILE A 98 -0.82 1.55 -20.48
CA ILE A 98 -0.08 2.71 -19.99
C ILE A 98 -1.02 3.66 -19.26
N PHE A 99 -2.16 4.01 -19.86
CA PHE A 99 -3.15 4.86 -19.21
C PHE A 99 -3.68 4.24 -17.91
N LEU A 100 -3.96 2.94 -17.92
CA LEU A 100 -4.41 2.22 -16.73
C LEU A 100 -3.36 2.35 -15.61
N ILE A 101 -2.11 1.98 -15.87
CA ILE A 101 -1.03 2.02 -14.89
C ILE A 101 -0.79 3.46 -14.40
N SER A 102 -0.59 4.41 -15.32
CA SER A 102 -0.28 5.81 -14.98
C SER A 102 -1.35 6.42 -14.09
N MET A 103 -2.63 6.17 -14.38
CA MET A 103 -3.71 6.72 -13.56
C MET A 103 -3.74 6.14 -12.14
N HIS A 104 -3.49 4.83 -12.00
CA HIS A 104 -3.43 4.20 -10.68
C HIS A 104 -2.18 4.64 -9.89
N LEU A 105 -1.08 4.96 -10.57
CA LEU A 105 0.07 5.59 -9.93
C LEU A 105 -0.26 7.02 -9.50
N ILE A 106 -0.93 7.82 -10.33
CA ILE A 106 -1.31 9.20 -10.01
C ILE A 106 -2.24 9.25 -8.78
N SER A 107 -3.15 8.29 -8.61
CA SER A 107 -3.98 8.21 -7.41
C SER A 107 -3.19 7.98 -6.12
N GLY A 108 -1.91 7.57 -6.19
CA GLY A 108 -1.04 7.56 -5.02
C GLY A 108 -0.74 8.95 -4.46
N PHE A 109 -1.00 10.04 -5.20
CA PHE A 109 -0.86 11.42 -4.70
C PHE A 109 -2.12 11.95 -4.00
N VAL A 110 -3.18 11.15 -3.91
CA VAL A 110 -4.36 11.51 -3.14
C VAL A 110 -3.93 11.69 -1.67
N PRO A 111 -4.33 12.76 -0.97
CA PRO A 111 -3.99 12.91 0.45
C PRO A 111 -4.56 11.76 1.28
N VAL A 112 -3.87 11.39 2.35
CA VAL A 112 -4.33 10.39 3.32
C VAL A 112 -5.16 11.05 4.42
N SER A 113 -5.75 10.25 5.29
CA SER A 113 -6.31 10.76 6.53
C SER A 113 -5.22 11.08 7.54
N GLU A 114 -5.46 12.06 8.38
CA GLU A 114 -4.55 12.44 9.47
C GLU A 114 -4.47 11.30 10.51
N PRO A 115 -3.26 11.00 11.04
CA PRO A 115 -3.08 10.09 12.16
C PRO A 115 -3.93 10.48 13.38
N THR A 116 -4.56 9.49 14.03
CA THR A 116 -5.57 9.71 15.09
C THR A 116 -5.01 9.65 16.52
N GLY A 117 -3.73 9.31 16.65
CA GLY A 117 -3.03 9.08 17.91
C GLY A 117 -3.00 10.27 18.87
N GLU A 118 -3.27 11.49 18.39
CA GLU A 118 -3.35 12.67 19.25
C GLU A 118 -4.41 12.51 20.35
N ASN A 119 -5.52 11.84 20.05
CA ASN A 119 -6.58 11.57 21.03
C ASN A 119 -6.14 10.62 22.16
N VAL A 120 -5.07 9.85 21.93
CA VAL A 120 -4.58 8.81 22.84
C VAL A 120 -3.36 9.28 23.61
N TRP A 121 -2.38 9.85 22.90
CA TRP A 121 -1.05 10.17 23.42
C TRP A 121 -0.79 11.68 23.53
N GLY A 122 -1.77 12.51 23.16
CA GLY A 122 -1.64 13.96 23.16
C GLY A 122 -0.86 14.48 21.94
N THR A 123 -0.37 15.71 22.00
CA THR A 123 0.29 16.36 20.87
C THR A 123 1.55 15.60 20.43
N PRO A 124 1.69 15.26 19.13
CA PRO A 124 2.88 14.61 18.59
C PRO A 124 4.11 15.52 18.69
N LEU A 125 5.29 14.90 18.76
CA LEU A 125 6.57 15.59 18.73
C LEU A 125 6.99 15.95 17.30
N ILE A 126 6.61 15.12 16.32
CA ILE A 126 6.85 15.31 14.90
C ILE A 126 5.51 15.10 14.17
N GLU A 127 5.08 16.09 13.39
CA GLU A 127 3.85 16.06 12.57
C GLU A 127 4.16 15.98 11.06
N GLU A 128 5.20 16.68 10.62
CA GLU A 128 5.66 16.71 9.23
C GLU A 128 7.01 15.99 9.14
N SER A 129 6.94 14.68 8.92
CA SER A 129 8.12 13.84 8.77
C SER A 129 8.94 14.24 7.55
N GLU A 130 10.24 14.56 7.72
CA GLU A 130 11.14 14.88 6.60
C GLU A 130 11.39 13.66 5.70
N ASN A 131 11.27 12.46 6.28
CA ASN A 131 11.47 11.17 5.61
C ASN A 131 10.20 10.62 4.95
N SER A 132 9.08 11.34 5.01
CA SER A 132 7.84 10.91 4.35
C SER A 132 7.96 11.10 2.84
N PRO A 133 7.85 10.02 2.03
CA PRO A 133 7.97 10.13 0.59
C PRO A 133 6.80 10.92 0.02
N ALA A 134 7.05 11.72 -1.02
CA ALA A 134 5.99 12.41 -1.75
C ALA A 134 5.06 11.44 -2.50
N TRP A 135 5.50 10.20 -2.72
CA TRP A 135 4.72 9.14 -3.35
C TRP A 135 5.08 7.75 -2.81
N PRO A 136 4.10 6.89 -2.47
CA PRO A 136 2.70 7.25 -2.30
C PRO A 136 2.55 8.27 -1.17
N ALA A 137 1.52 9.11 -1.25
CA ALA A 137 1.22 10.10 -0.23
C ALA A 137 1.10 9.40 1.12
N SER A 138 1.80 9.96 2.10
CA SER A 138 1.78 9.48 3.47
C SER A 138 1.90 10.62 4.46
N GLU A 139 1.30 10.43 5.61
CA GLU A 139 1.45 11.30 6.78
C GLU A 139 1.94 10.43 7.94
N GLN A 140 2.82 11.00 8.76
CA GLN A 140 3.47 10.28 9.83
C GLN A 140 3.63 11.17 11.05
N TYR A 141 3.04 10.75 12.16
CA TYR A 141 3.15 11.41 13.45
C TYR A 141 3.98 10.57 14.43
N VAL A 142 4.80 11.22 15.23
CA VAL A 142 5.69 10.57 16.20
C VAL A 142 5.45 11.10 17.60
N TRP A 143 5.30 10.21 18.57
CA TRP A 143 5.18 10.52 20.00
C TRP A 143 6.31 9.89 20.79
N LEU A 144 6.77 10.59 21.83
CA LEU A 144 7.64 10.05 22.86
C LEU A 144 6.85 10.01 24.18
N LEU A 145 6.57 8.82 24.68
CA LEU A 145 5.85 8.64 25.93
C LEU A 145 6.77 8.81 27.13
N ASN A 146 6.18 9.10 28.29
CA ASN A 146 6.89 9.30 29.56
C ASN A 146 7.73 8.09 30.01
N ASP A 147 7.41 6.89 29.53
CA ASP A 147 8.14 5.66 29.83
C ASP A 147 9.29 5.38 28.84
N GLY A 148 9.57 6.31 27.93
CA GLY A 148 10.60 6.17 26.89
C GLY A 148 10.15 5.39 25.66
N THR A 149 8.88 4.99 25.58
CA THR A 149 8.31 4.34 24.38
C THR A 149 8.14 5.37 23.27
N ILE A 150 8.64 5.06 22.08
CA ILE A 150 8.39 5.86 20.88
C ILE A 150 7.25 5.22 20.11
N ILE A 151 6.26 6.02 19.73
CA ILE A 151 5.13 5.60 18.91
C ILE A 151 5.19 6.35 17.59
N VAL A 152 5.06 5.62 16.50
CA VAL A 152 5.01 6.18 15.14
C VAL A 152 3.72 5.69 14.50
N GLU A 153 2.80 6.60 14.24
CA GLU A 153 1.60 6.32 13.47
C GLU A 153 1.83 6.83 12.05
N THR A 154 1.53 6.00 11.06
CA THR A 154 1.74 6.32 9.66
C THR A 154 0.52 5.93 8.87
N HIS A 155 -0.06 6.88 8.16
CA HIS A 155 -1.07 6.61 7.15
C HIS A 155 -0.44 6.76 5.77
N PHE A 156 -0.61 5.78 4.88
CA PHE A 156 -0.15 5.89 3.50
C PHE A 156 -1.10 5.23 2.52
N ASN A 157 -1.13 5.75 1.29
CA ASN A 157 -1.93 5.16 0.23
C ASN A 157 -1.26 3.93 -0.39
N THR A 158 -2.06 2.90 -0.69
CA THR A 158 -1.65 1.71 -1.45
C THR A 158 -2.19 1.79 -2.88
N PRO A 159 -1.41 2.34 -3.84
CA PRO A 159 -1.98 2.65 -5.13
C PRO A 159 -2.32 1.37 -5.90
N GLY A 160 -3.55 1.33 -6.37
CA GLY A 160 -4.12 0.21 -7.12
C GLY A 160 -4.80 -0.82 -6.26
N VAL A 161 -4.77 -0.70 -4.93
CA VAL A 161 -5.35 -1.68 -4.02
C VAL A 161 -6.48 -1.01 -3.26
N LEU A 162 -7.72 -1.44 -3.50
CA LEU A 162 -8.91 -0.92 -2.82
C LEU A 162 -9.47 -1.84 -1.74
N ASN A 163 -9.16 -3.12 -1.88
CA ASN A 163 -9.66 -4.17 -1.03
C ASN A 163 -8.66 -4.41 0.11
N PRO A 164 -9.11 -4.41 1.39
CA PRO A 164 -8.25 -4.70 2.53
C PRO A 164 -7.66 -6.13 2.53
N LEU A 165 -8.29 -7.07 1.82
CA LEU A 165 -7.86 -8.45 1.79
C LEU A 165 -6.49 -8.58 1.13
N LEU A 166 -5.53 -9.12 1.88
CA LEU A 166 -4.12 -9.28 1.50
C LEU A 166 -3.34 -7.98 1.27
N SER A 167 -3.95 -6.80 1.42
CA SER A 167 -3.24 -5.54 1.20
C SER A 167 -2.14 -5.30 2.24
N SER A 168 -2.35 -5.70 3.50
CA SER A 168 -1.34 -5.61 4.56
C SER A 168 -0.11 -6.47 4.23
N TRP A 169 -0.32 -7.68 3.71
CA TRP A 169 0.78 -8.54 3.28
C TRP A 169 1.56 -7.93 2.11
N GLY A 170 0.87 -7.48 1.06
CA GLY A 170 1.52 -6.86 -0.09
C GLY A 170 2.26 -5.56 0.25
N ALA A 171 1.68 -4.74 1.14
CA ALA A 171 2.30 -3.51 1.62
C ALA A 171 3.53 -3.79 2.49
N LYS A 172 3.48 -4.81 3.36
CA LYS A 172 4.63 -5.27 4.15
C LYS A 172 5.81 -5.64 3.27
N GLU A 173 5.59 -6.52 2.29
CA GLU A 173 6.63 -6.97 1.35
C GLU A 173 7.24 -5.78 0.58
N TYR A 174 6.39 -4.87 0.09
CA TYR A 174 6.87 -3.67 -0.60
C TYR A 174 7.69 -2.76 0.34
N SER A 175 7.25 -2.58 1.57
CA SER A 175 7.93 -1.73 2.56
C SER A 175 9.32 -2.27 2.91
N GLN A 176 9.48 -3.59 3.00
CA GLN A 176 10.75 -4.25 3.24
C GLN A 176 11.70 -4.08 2.05
N VAL A 177 11.22 -4.29 0.82
CA VAL A 177 12.06 -4.17 -0.38
C VAL A 177 12.45 -2.73 -0.69
N SER A 178 11.58 -1.77 -0.39
CA SER A 178 11.84 -0.34 -0.65
C SER A 178 12.73 0.33 0.40
N GLY A 179 12.96 -0.30 1.55
CA GLY A 179 13.63 0.33 2.70
C GLY A 179 12.79 1.41 3.38
N ALA A 180 11.50 1.51 3.03
CA ALA A 180 10.61 2.53 3.58
C ALA A 180 10.38 2.35 5.08
N LYS A 181 10.45 1.11 5.57
CA LYS A 181 10.30 0.81 7.00
C LYS A 181 11.46 1.38 7.81
N GLU A 182 12.68 1.15 7.35
CA GLU A 182 13.91 1.63 7.95
C GLU A 182 13.98 3.16 7.91
N SER A 183 13.70 3.78 6.77
CA SER A 183 13.75 5.24 6.62
C SER A 183 12.78 5.98 7.58
N ARG A 184 11.60 5.41 7.83
CA ARG A 184 10.65 5.96 8.81
C ARG A 184 11.14 5.80 10.25
N PHE A 185 11.78 4.67 10.55
CA PHE A 185 12.37 4.41 11.86
C PHE A 185 13.54 5.36 12.17
N GLU A 186 14.38 5.66 11.19
CA GLU A 186 15.53 6.56 11.32
C GLU A 186 15.15 7.92 11.94
N GLU A 187 14.02 8.47 11.52
CA GLU A 187 13.52 9.73 12.04
C GLU A 187 13.00 9.59 13.46
N ALA A 188 12.18 8.57 13.73
CA ALA A 188 11.65 8.31 15.07
C ALA A 188 12.77 8.09 16.08
N ALA A 189 13.86 7.48 15.65
CA ALA A 189 14.94 7.10 16.52
C ALA A 189 16.06 8.15 16.63
N SER A 190 16.01 9.21 15.82
CA SER A 190 16.71 10.47 16.10
C SER A 190 16.30 11.09 17.45
N LEU A 191 15.16 10.67 18.01
CA LEU A 191 14.68 11.05 19.33
C LEU A 191 15.37 10.31 20.49
N LEU A 192 16.21 9.31 20.20
CA LEU A 192 16.94 8.56 21.22
C LEU A 192 18.28 9.26 21.55
N ASP A 193 18.48 9.62 22.83
CA ASP A 193 19.61 10.42 23.32
C ASP A 193 21.02 9.80 23.10
N ASP A 194 21.11 8.51 22.76
CA ASP A 194 22.35 7.76 22.53
C ASP A 194 22.52 7.23 21.09
N TRP A 195 21.76 7.77 20.14
CA TRP A 195 21.77 7.32 18.75
C TRP A 195 23.08 7.70 18.02
N ALA A 196 23.82 6.69 17.54
CA ALA A 196 25.16 6.84 16.93
C ALA A 196 25.15 7.48 15.52
N GLY A 197 23.99 7.82 14.98
CA GLY A 197 23.81 8.53 13.72
C GLY A 197 22.96 7.76 12.70
N PRO A 198 22.46 8.45 11.65
CA PRO A 198 21.46 7.95 10.71
C PRO A 198 21.79 6.63 9.99
N ASN A 199 23.07 6.27 9.88
CA ASN A 199 23.54 5.06 9.20
C ASN A 199 23.97 3.92 10.16
N ALA A 200 23.69 4.05 11.45
CA ALA A 200 24.15 3.12 12.48
C ALA A 200 23.05 2.16 12.95
N PHE A 201 22.04 1.88 12.11
CA PHE A 201 20.97 0.97 12.47
C PHE A 201 20.55 0.02 11.36
N THR A 202 20.09 -1.17 11.76
CA THR A 202 19.42 -2.15 10.89
C THR A 202 18.28 -2.79 11.65
N LEU A 203 17.20 -3.11 10.95
CA LEU A 203 16.08 -3.88 11.49
C LEU A 203 16.25 -5.35 11.12
N GLU A 204 16.24 -6.23 12.12
CA GLU A 204 16.25 -7.68 11.90
C GLU A 204 14.93 -8.28 12.34
N SER A 205 14.24 -8.97 11.42
CA SER A 205 12.92 -9.51 11.71
C SER A 205 12.99 -10.74 12.63
N ILE A 206 12.36 -10.66 13.81
CA ILE A 206 12.10 -11.82 14.69
C ILE A 206 10.85 -12.55 14.19
N HIS A 207 9.79 -11.80 13.88
CA HIS A 207 8.55 -12.33 13.33
C HIS A 207 8.16 -11.56 12.07
N ASP A 208 8.17 -12.26 10.94
CA ASP A 208 7.91 -11.68 9.62
C ASP A 208 6.43 -11.78 9.20
N GLY A 209 5.54 -11.17 9.98
CA GLY A 209 4.12 -11.04 9.64
C GLY A 209 3.25 -12.14 10.24
N VAL A 210 2.96 -12.01 11.53
CA VAL A 210 2.02 -12.87 12.26
C VAL A 210 0.69 -12.14 12.42
N VAL A 211 -0.42 -12.88 12.33
CA VAL A 211 -1.74 -12.32 12.64
C VAL A 211 -2.00 -12.43 14.13
N HIS A 212 -2.21 -11.30 14.80
CA HIS A 212 -2.55 -11.21 16.22
C HIS A 212 -3.96 -10.68 16.40
N ASP A 213 -4.62 -11.07 17.49
CA ASP A 213 -5.97 -10.64 17.84
C ASP A 213 -5.88 -9.50 18.88
N TYR A 214 -6.23 -8.29 18.45
CA TYR A 214 -6.27 -7.08 19.27
C TYR A 214 -7.73 -6.81 19.68
N ASP A 215 -8.20 -7.51 20.72
CA ASP A 215 -9.55 -7.38 21.28
C ASP A 215 -10.69 -7.52 20.26
N GLY A 216 -10.55 -8.48 19.34
CA GLY A 216 -11.54 -8.82 18.31
C GLY A 216 -11.15 -8.36 16.91
N GLU A 217 -10.12 -7.52 16.78
CA GLU A 217 -9.56 -7.10 15.49
C GLU A 217 -8.29 -7.89 15.15
N LYS A 218 -8.35 -8.70 14.08
CA LYS A 218 -7.23 -9.54 13.64
C LYS A 218 -6.35 -8.78 12.67
N LEU A 219 -5.17 -8.35 13.12
CA LEU A 219 -4.26 -7.54 12.34
C LEU A 219 -2.91 -8.24 12.14
N LEU A 220 -2.28 -7.94 11.02
CA LEU A 220 -0.91 -8.37 10.74
C LEU A 220 0.03 -7.51 11.59
N TYR A 221 0.99 -8.13 12.26
CA TYR A 221 2.10 -7.41 12.88
C TYR A 221 3.45 -8.02 12.50
N THR A 222 4.47 -7.16 12.45
CA THR A 222 5.88 -7.56 12.37
C THR A 222 6.57 -7.23 13.68
N HIS A 223 7.53 -8.07 14.07
CA HIS A 223 8.38 -7.83 15.23
C HIS A 223 9.83 -7.86 14.77
N ASP A 224 10.55 -6.77 15.01
CA ASP A 224 11.92 -6.59 14.56
C ASP A 224 12.80 -6.17 15.73
N GLU A 225 14.01 -6.70 15.79
CA GLU A 225 15.06 -6.19 16.66
C GLU A 225 15.66 -4.93 16.03
N VAL A 226 15.91 -3.95 16.88
CA VAL A 226 16.61 -2.72 16.53
C VAL A 226 18.08 -2.88 16.88
N MET A 227 18.92 -2.97 15.86
CA MET A 227 20.38 -2.93 16.02
C MET A 227 20.83 -1.47 15.93
N LEU A 228 21.56 -0.96 16.93
CA LEU A 228 22.04 0.43 16.97
C LEU A 228 23.57 0.56 16.82
N ASP A 229 24.26 -0.53 16.49
CA ASP A 229 25.70 -0.50 16.28
C ASP A 229 26.08 -0.58 14.79
N LEU A 230 27.22 0.03 14.45
CA LEU A 230 27.75 0.11 13.08
C LEU A 230 28.00 -1.27 12.41
N LEU A 231 28.00 -2.34 13.21
CA LEU A 231 28.25 -3.71 12.80
C LEU A 231 27.02 -4.63 12.94
N GLY A 232 25.90 -4.14 13.48
CA GLY A 232 24.67 -4.92 13.67
C GLY A 232 24.79 -6.09 14.66
N MET A 233 25.68 -6.01 15.65
CA MET A 233 26.02 -7.13 16.53
C MET A 233 25.33 -7.10 17.90
N HIS A 234 24.71 -5.98 18.28
CA HIS A 234 24.07 -5.83 19.60
C HIS A 234 22.66 -5.23 19.48
N PRO A 235 21.59 -5.99 19.79
CA PRO A 235 20.25 -5.46 19.85
C PRO A 235 20.14 -4.47 21.00
N SER A 236 19.63 -3.29 20.70
CA SER A 236 19.43 -2.21 21.66
C SER A 236 17.94 -1.99 21.98
N GLY A 237 17.05 -2.61 21.22
CA GLY A 237 15.61 -2.53 21.45
C GLY A 237 14.83 -3.41 20.49
N GLU A 238 13.51 -3.29 20.57
CA GLU A 238 12.56 -3.99 19.70
C GLU A 238 11.56 -2.99 19.11
N MET A 239 11.07 -3.30 17.92
CA MET A 239 10.01 -2.57 17.23
C MET A 239 8.90 -3.54 16.83
N ILE A 240 7.66 -3.17 17.15
CA ILE A 240 6.47 -3.88 16.69
C ILE A 240 5.69 -2.95 15.76
N THR A 241 5.46 -3.38 14.52
CA THR A 241 4.65 -2.64 13.54
C THR A 241 3.37 -3.40 13.25
N VAL A 242 2.22 -2.78 13.50
CA VAL A 242 0.89 -3.30 13.19
C VAL A 242 0.38 -2.69 11.89
N TRP A 243 -0.23 -3.51 11.04
CA TRP A 243 -0.71 -3.14 9.71
C TRP A 243 -2.23 -3.25 9.66
N LYS A 244 -2.92 -2.10 9.59
CA LYS A 244 -4.36 -2.01 9.49
C LYS A 244 -4.78 -1.50 8.11
N PRO A 245 -5.30 -2.38 7.24
CA PRO A 245 -5.78 -1.96 5.94
C PRO A 245 -7.21 -1.40 6.01
N THR A 246 -7.49 -0.32 5.28
CA THR A 246 -8.83 0.25 5.18
C THR A 246 -9.44 0.06 3.79
N TRP A 247 -10.76 0.16 3.72
CA TRP A 247 -11.46 0.26 2.44
C TRP A 247 -11.16 1.61 1.79
N GLY A 248 -10.80 1.60 0.50
CA GLY A 248 -10.44 2.84 -0.20
C GLY A 248 -8.96 2.93 -0.55
N GLY A 249 -8.16 2.00 -0.05
CA GLY A 249 -6.75 1.84 -0.43
C GLY A 249 -5.79 2.66 0.41
N GLU A 250 -6.12 2.85 1.68
CA GLU A 250 -5.25 3.47 2.67
C GLU A 250 -4.80 2.40 3.67
N MET A 251 -3.58 2.53 4.15
CA MET A 251 -2.95 1.63 5.11
C MET A 251 -2.52 2.43 6.33
N HIS A 252 -3.00 2.03 7.50
CA HIS A 252 -2.63 2.63 8.77
C HIS A 252 -1.62 1.72 9.47
N LEU A 253 -0.49 2.27 9.83
CA LEU A 253 0.59 1.59 10.54
C LEU A 253 0.73 2.19 11.92
N LEU A 254 0.86 1.33 12.91
CA LEU A 254 1.30 1.71 14.25
C LEU A 254 2.60 0.97 14.56
N SER A 255 3.70 1.71 14.63
CA SER A 255 5.00 1.19 15.06
C SER A 255 5.26 1.63 16.50
N VAL A 256 5.46 0.66 17.39
CA VAL A 256 5.81 0.87 18.79
C VAL A 256 7.26 0.42 18.96
N ILE A 257 8.10 1.33 19.44
CA ILE A 257 9.54 1.15 19.58
C ILE A 257 9.90 1.29 21.05
N LYS A 258 10.67 0.32 21.55
CA LYS A 258 11.17 0.36 22.93
C LYS A 258 12.62 -0.08 22.98
N VAL A 259 13.41 0.66 23.75
CA VAL A 259 14.83 0.38 24.01
C VAL A 259 14.96 -0.51 25.25
N GLY A 260 15.96 -1.38 25.26
CA GLY A 260 16.28 -2.26 26.39
C GLY A 260 16.16 -3.75 26.04
N SER A 261 16.48 -4.61 27.01
CA SER A 261 16.36 -6.07 26.88
C SER A 261 14.91 -6.51 27.06
N ASP A 262 14.39 -7.25 26.08
CA ASP A 262 13.05 -7.85 26.08
C ASP A 262 11.89 -6.87 26.42
N PRO A 263 11.82 -5.67 25.79
CA PRO A 263 10.95 -4.58 26.23
C PRO A 263 9.44 -4.85 26.07
N PHE A 264 9.05 -5.86 25.28
CA PHE A 264 7.67 -6.30 25.11
C PHE A 264 7.29 -7.52 25.96
N VAL A 265 8.14 -7.97 26.88
CA VAL A 265 7.78 -9.00 27.86
C VAL A 265 6.61 -8.53 28.71
N GLY A 266 5.51 -9.29 28.66
CA GLY A 266 4.24 -8.95 29.33
C GLY A 266 3.28 -8.10 28.50
N ASN A 267 3.67 -7.67 27.29
CA ASN A 267 2.81 -6.97 26.33
C ASN A 267 3.09 -7.43 24.89
N PRO A 268 2.87 -8.73 24.57
CA PRO A 268 3.16 -9.28 23.25
C PRO A 268 2.35 -8.53 22.17
N GLY A 269 2.97 -8.30 21.00
CA GLY A 269 2.33 -7.54 19.92
C GLY A 269 2.10 -6.07 20.26
N ALA A 270 2.71 -5.54 21.33
CA ALA A 270 2.44 -4.20 21.85
C ALA A 270 0.94 -3.98 22.16
N GLN A 271 0.21 -5.04 22.53
CA GLN A 271 -1.25 -5.10 22.61
C GLN A 271 -1.90 -3.90 23.31
N LYS A 272 -1.38 -3.46 24.46
CA LYS A 272 -1.91 -2.28 25.16
C LYS A 272 -1.98 -1.04 24.26
N TYR A 273 -0.89 -0.70 23.58
CA TYR A 273 -0.81 0.51 22.74
C TYR A 273 -1.72 0.40 21.51
N VAL A 274 -1.80 -0.82 20.94
CA VAL A 274 -2.63 -1.08 19.75
C VAL A 274 -4.11 -1.01 20.12
N VAL A 275 -4.54 -1.59 21.24
CA VAL A 275 -5.94 -1.52 21.69
C VAL A 275 -6.33 -0.08 22.01
N ASP A 276 -5.46 0.69 22.68
CA ASP A 276 -5.70 2.10 22.96
C ASP A 276 -5.87 2.90 21.64
N TRP A 277 -5.01 2.64 20.64
CA TRP A 277 -5.09 3.23 19.31
C TRP A 277 -6.40 2.89 18.59
N LEU A 278 -6.75 1.60 18.50
CA LEU A 278 -7.96 1.13 17.82
C LEU A 278 -9.25 1.64 18.47
N SER A 279 -9.24 1.94 19.77
CA SER A 279 -10.41 2.45 20.48
C SER A 279 -10.77 3.91 20.17
N ASN A 280 -9.90 4.64 19.46
CA ASN A 280 -10.04 6.08 19.18
C ASN A 280 -10.16 6.41 17.68
N GLU A 281 -10.32 5.40 16.82
CA GLU A 281 -10.66 5.56 15.39
C GLU A 281 -12.18 5.63 15.11
#